data_AF-A0A023AX28-F1
#
_entry.id   AF-A0A023AX28-F1
#
_cell.length_a   1.000
_cell.length_b   1.000
_cell.length_c   1.000
_cell.angle_alpha   90.00
_cell.angle_beta   90.00
_cell.angle_gamma   90.00
#
_symmetry.space_group_name_H-M   'P 1'
#
loop_
_entity.id
_entity.type
_entity.pdbx_description
1 polymer ?
#
loop_
_entity_poly.entity_id
_entity_poly.type
_entity_poly.pdbx_seq_one_letter_code
_entity_poly.pdbx_strand_id
1 'polypeptide(L)'
;MLAVPQRGRSFPVRRCCLLGMFREAQVAVEQPGTRTLNVLERVSTVDGGGWDWSKASGGDYESYWMSRFWVPLDEKGFDLLFPRTLAKGHRRRHAWARKEVAFVDILANSSLSQPWALTTEPVRPNYIPVLARGGPSSKPAGSERVLSDFEAYRALHGSMPQHAWRRLRTIDTRSFETCALAYVELGTIISQYFESPYGLVDQDIKNDIDKMMPLSNVRHATNRRRLWTVGCLLQHARASISRLAQFCVFDLGYCPRRPQDGPTLHCLQFEGRATVSEKDPLLRSQLLEGYLTGLPVVSARIFAELTGRQLIDYMRRASEQPARVGAAARVGAAARVGAAARVGAAARVGAAARVGAVIQKPVVDVRMVGRP
;
A
#
# COMPACT_ATOMS: atom_id res chain seq x y z
N MET A 1 1.32 21.81 59.62
CA MET A 1 2.17 22.56 58.67
C MET A 1 2.99 21.57 57.85
N LEU A 2 2.52 21.18 56.67
CA LEU A 2 3.32 20.46 55.67
C LEU A 2 2.90 20.98 54.28
N ALA A 3 3.87 21.55 53.57
CA ALA A 3 3.67 22.36 52.37
C ALA A 3 3.53 21.50 51.11
N VAL A 4 2.56 21.87 50.26
CA VAL A 4 2.35 21.34 48.91
C VAL A 4 3.07 22.24 47.91
N PRO A 5 3.94 21.74 47.01
CA PRO A 5 4.51 22.56 45.96
C PRO A 5 3.61 22.57 44.71
N GLN A 6 2.99 23.71 44.43
CA GLN A 6 2.33 23.97 43.16
C GLN A 6 3.39 24.19 42.06
N ARG A 7 3.40 23.34 41.03
CA ARG A 7 4.13 23.59 39.78
C ARG A 7 3.17 24.20 38.76
N GLY A 8 3.12 25.53 38.70
CA GLY A 8 2.58 26.26 37.56
C GLY A 8 3.63 26.35 36.45
N ARG A 9 3.36 25.74 35.29
CA ARG A 9 4.04 26.07 34.03
C ARG A 9 2.99 26.57 33.05
N SER A 10 2.88 27.88 32.97
CA SER A 10 2.18 28.60 31.89
C SER A 10 3.02 28.52 30.62
N PHE A 11 2.44 27.98 29.55
CA PHE A 11 2.97 28.12 28.19
C PHE A 11 2.33 29.33 27.52
N PRO A 12 3.10 30.20 26.85
CA PRO A 12 2.52 31.34 26.14
C PRO A 12 1.87 30.86 24.83
N VAL A 13 0.56 31.08 24.71
CA VAL A 13 -0.18 30.99 23.45
C VAL A 13 0.23 32.18 22.59
N ARG A 14 1.11 31.94 21.60
CA ARG A 14 1.38 32.92 20.54
C ARG A 14 0.17 32.96 19.59
N ARG A 15 -0.69 33.97 19.75
CA ARG A 15 -1.60 34.42 18.69
C ARG A 15 -0.77 35.14 17.62
N CYS A 16 -0.63 34.55 16.44
CA CYS A 16 -0.20 35.28 15.25
C CYS A 16 -1.45 35.77 14.53
N CYS A 17 -1.71 37.08 14.63
CA CYS A 17 -2.52 37.81 13.68
C CYS A 17 -1.67 38.06 12.43
N LEU A 18 -2.07 37.51 11.29
CA LEU A 18 -1.61 37.95 9.98
C LEU A 18 -2.85 38.16 9.11
N LEU A 19 -3.37 39.39 9.17
CA LEU A 19 -4.25 39.94 8.15
C LEU A 19 -3.36 40.42 7.00
N GLY A 20 -3.24 39.61 5.96
CA GLY A 20 -2.70 40.00 4.66
C GLY A 20 -3.83 40.00 3.65
N MET A 21 -4.36 41.17 3.33
CA MET A 21 -5.33 41.34 2.25
C MET A 21 -4.62 41.20 0.91
N PHE A 22 -4.89 40.12 0.18
CA PHE A 22 -4.67 40.05 -1.26
C PHE A 22 -6.04 39.99 -1.95
N ARG A 23 -6.38 41.07 -2.66
CA ARG A 23 -7.43 41.09 -3.68
C ARG A 23 -6.83 40.50 -4.95
N GLU A 24 -7.20 39.27 -5.29
CA GLU A 24 -7.01 38.72 -6.63
C GLU A 24 -8.32 38.80 -7.41
N ALA A 25 -8.20 39.29 -8.65
CA ALA A 25 -9.29 39.42 -9.60
C ALA A 25 -9.88 38.04 -9.93
N GLN A 26 -11.20 37.90 -9.73
CA GLN A 26 -11.95 36.76 -10.21
C GLN A 26 -12.08 36.82 -11.73
N VAL A 27 -11.26 36.06 -12.44
CA VAL A 27 -11.62 35.56 -13.77
C VAL A 27 -12.51 34.35 -13.52
N ALA A 28 -13.81 34.50 -13.82
CA ALA A 28 -14.77 33.41 -13.80
C ALA A 28 -14.41 32.41 -14.92
N VAL A 29 -13.55 31.46 -14.59
CA VAL A 29 -13.41 30.22 -15.37
C VAL A 29 -14.49 29.29 -14.86
N GLU A 30 -15.45 28.95 -15.73
CA GLU A 30 -16.44 27.91 -15.48
C GLU A 30 -15.72 26.62 -15.05
N GLN A 31 -15.86 26.26 -13.77
CA GLN A 31 -15.30 25.01 -13.27
C GLN A 31 -16.17 23.85 -13.78
N PRO A 32 -15.60 22.84 -14.46
CA PRO A 32 -16.33 21.63 -14.78
C PRO A 32 -16.72 20.96 -13.46
N GLY A 33 -18.03 20.67 -13.33
CA GLY A 33 -18.73 20.31 -12.11
C GLY A 33 -17.93 19.48 -11.09
N THR A 34 -18.01 19.91 -9.84
CA THR A 34 -17.66 19.18 -8.64
C THR A 34 -18.28 17.78 -8.66
N ARG A 35 -17.51 16.80 -9.17
CA ARG A 35 -17.74 15.37 -9.00
C ARG A 35 -17.50 14.99 -7.53
N THR A 36 -18.41 15.42 -6.68
CA THR A 36 -18.48 14.99 -5.29
C THR A 36 -19.03 13.55 -5.29
N LEU A 37 -18.16 12.57 -4.99
CA LEU A 37 -18.52 11.22 -4.55
C LEU A 37 -19.40 10.32 -5.46
N ASN A 38 -19.07 10.17 -6.76
CA ASN A 38 -19.52 8.99 -7.55
C ASN A 38 -18.80 7.67 -7.18
N VAL A 39 -18.06 7.64 -6.06
CA VAL A 39 -17.35 6.46 -5.54
C VAL A 39 -18.35 5.37 -5.11
N LEU A 40 -19.53 5.76 -4.61
CA LEU A 40 -20.57 4.81 -4.20
C LEU A 40 -21.35 4.25 -5.39
N GLU A 41 -21.50 5.02 -6.47
CA GLU A 41 -22.34 4.64 -7.62
C GLU A 41 -21.67 3.60 -8.54
N ARG A 42 -20.33 3.55 -8.58
CA ARG A 42 -19.56 2.57 -9.39
C ARG A 42 -19.56 1.14 -8.82
N VAL A 43 -20.21 0.88 -7.68
CA VAL A 43 -20.28 -0.47 -7.07
C VAL A 43 -21.64 -1.15 -7.37
N SER A 44 -22.43 -0.60 -8.30
CA SER A 44 -23.71 -1.18 -8.69
C SER A 44 -23.53 -2.34 -9.69
N THR A 45 -24.17 -3.48 -9.37
CA THR A 45 -24.30 -4.74 -10.14
C THR A 45 -23.17 -5.78 -10.02
N VAL A 46 -22.87 -6.21 -8.79
CA VAL A 46 -22.39 -7.60 -8.61
C VAL A 46 -23.62 -8.46 -8.31
N ASP A 47 -23.90 -9.42 -9.19
CA ASP A 47 -25.01 -10.36 -9.06
C ASP A 47 -25.11 -10.99 -7.66
N GLY A 48 -26.20 -10.66 -6.96
CA GLY A 48 -27.22 -11.66 -6.70
C GLY A 48 -27.13 -12.48 -5.41
N GLY A 49 -26.33 -12.08 -4.43
CA GLY A 49 -26.32 -12.74 -3.13
C GLY A 49 -26.03 -11.76 -2.01
N GLY A 50 -27.01 -10.91 -1.67
CA GLY A 50 -26.93 -10.09 -0.46
C GLY A 50 -26.66 -10.94 0.79
N TRP A 51 -26.23 -10.30 1.87
CA TRP A 51 -25.98 -11.00 3.12
C TRP A 51 -27.29 -11.46 3.74
N ASP A 52 -27.55 -12.75 3.68
CA ASP A 52 -28.61 -13.37 4.47
C ASP A 52 -28.10 -13.69 5.87
N TRP A 53 -28.16 -12.70 6.76
CA TRP A 53 -27.72 -12.81 8.16
C TRP A 53 -28.53 -13.82 8.98
N SER A 54 -29.72 -14.25 8.51
CA SER A 54 -30.52 -15.27 9.18
C SER A 54 -29.88 -16.66 9.14
N LYS A 55 -28.97 -16.90 8.17
CA LYS A 55 -28.20 -18.15 8.04
C LYS A 55 -27.04 -18.27 9.02
N ALA A 56 -26.71 -17.22 9.76
CA ALA A 56 -25.67 -17.29 10.79
C ALA A 56 -26.19 -18.10 11.99
N SER A 57 -25.79 -19.38 12.05
CA SER A 57 -26.18 -20.29 13.12
C SER A 57 -25.73 -19.78 14.49
N GLY A 58 -26.63 -19.80 15.47
CA GLY A 58 -26.33 -19.43 16.87
C GLY A 58 -25.85 -17.98 17.09
N GLY A 59 -26.08 -17.07 16.13
CA GLY A 59 -25.59 -15.69 16.23
C GLY A 59 -24.08 -15.53 16.01
N ASP A 60 -23.41 -16.54 15.44
CA ASP A 60 -22.00 -16.46 15.06
C ASP A 60 -21.80 -15.81 13.69
N TYR A 61 -22.20 -14.53 13.62
CA TYR A 61 -22.08 -13.70 12.42
C TYR A 61 -20.65 -13.61 11.89
N GLU A 62 -19.66 -13.70 12.76
CA GLU A 62 -18.25 -13.55 12.40
C GLU A 62 -17.76 -14.76 11.59
N SER A 63 -18.10 -15.96 12.04
CA SER A 63 -17.83 -17.20 11.33
C SER A 63 -18.50 -17.24 9.95
N TYR A 64 -19.76 -16.81 9.90
CA TYR A 64 -20.50 -16.66 8.64
C TYR A 64 -19.78 -15.69 7.69
N TRP A 65 -19.40 -14.51 8.19
CA TRP A 65 -18.67 -13.51 7.42
C TRP A 65 -17.28 -13.98 6.97
N MET A 66 -16.53 -14.65 7.84
CA MET A 66 -15.18 -15.13 7.53
C MET A 66 -15.18 -16.07 6.32
N SER A 67 -16.21 -16.91 6.18
CA SER A 67 -16.33 -17.80 5.02
C SER A 67 -16.46 -17.05 3.68
N ARG A 68 -16.74 -15.73 3.71
CA ARG A 68 -17.01 -14.88 2.55
C ARG A 68 -16.50 -13.43 2.71
N PHE A 69 -15.41 -13.19 3.45
CA PHE A 69 -14.99 -11.82 3.79
C PHE A 69 -14.66 -10.93 2.58
N TRP A 70 -14.44 -11.56 1.42
CA TRP A 70 -14.25 -10.88 0.13
C TRP A 70 -15.54 -10.34 -0.50
N VAL A 71 -16.69 -10.66 0.06
CA VAL A 71 -17.98 -10.04 -0.29
C VAL A 71 -18.12 -8.78 0.57
N PRO A 72 -18.36 -7.60 -0.03
CA PRO A 72 -18.57 -6.38 0.75
C PRO A 72 -19.79 -6.52 1.67
N LEU A 73 -19.67 -6.10 2.93
CA LEU A 73 -20.80 -6.03 3.86
C LEU A 73 -21.83 -4.98 3.42
N ASP A 74 -23.09 -5.26 3.76
CA ASP A 74 -24.13 -4.24 3.90
C ASP A 74 -24.00 -3.53 5.26
N GLU A 75 -24.75 -2.45 5.45
CA GLU A 75 -24.67 -1.63 6.67
C GLU A 75 -25.05 -2.43 7.92
N LYS A 76 -26.13 -3.22 7.83
CA LYS A 76 -26.56 -4.14 8.90
C LYS A 76 -25.46 -5.13 9.31
N GLY A 77 -24.81 -5.75 8.34
CA GLY A 77 -23.72 -6.68 8.58
C GLY A 77 -22.50 -6.03 9.20
N PHE A 78 -22.18 -4.82 8.75
CA PHE A 78 -21.14 -4.01 9.35
C PHE A 78 -21.45 -3.74 10.83
N ASP A 79 -22.65 -3.27 11.16
CA ASP A 79 -23.03 -2.97 12.55
C ASP A 79 -22.99 -4.21 13.47
N LEU A 80 -23.39 -5.38 12.96
CA LEU A 80 -23.33 -6.64 13.70
C LEU A 80 -21.89 -7.08 14.01
N LEU A 81 -20.95 -6.83 13.10
CA LEU A 81 -19.57 -7.32 13.17
C LEU A 81 -18.60 -6.32 13.78
N PHE A 82 -18.80 -5.03 13.50
CA PHE A 82 -17.85 -3.96 13.80
C PHE A 82 -17.43 -3.93 15.27
N PRO A 83 -18.35 -4.01 16.27
CA PRO A 83 -17.97 -4.06 17.68
C PRO A 83 -17.08 -5.27 18.04
N ARG A 84 -17.22 -6.39 17.32
CA ARG A 84 -16.47 -7.64 17.57
C ARG A 84 -15.10 -7.64 16.88
N THR A 85 -14.99 -6.97 15.73
CA THR A 85 -13.75 -6.92 14.92
C THR A 85 -12.85 -5.74 15.26
N LEU A 86 -13.37 -4.71 15.95
CA LEU A 86 -12.68 -3.46 16.31
C LEU A 86 -11.53 -3.59 17.32
N ALA A 87 -11.29 -4.78 17.86
CA ALA A 87 -10.28 -4.96 18.87
C ALA A 87 -8.88 -4.60 18.33
N LYS A 88 -8.07 -3.87 19.12
CA LYS A 88 -6.65 -3.61 18.80
C LYS A 88 -5.98 -4.89 18.30
N GLY A 89 -5.06 -4.79 17.32
CA GLY A 89 -4.54 -5.96 16.62
C GLY A 89 -4.07 -7.14 17.49
N HIS A 90 -3.47 -6.87 18.65
CA HIS A 90 -3.09 -7.93 19.61
C HIS A 90 -4.31 -8.62 20.25
N ARG A 91 -5.32 -7.86 20.68
CA ARG A 91 -6.58 -8.40 21.22
C ARG A 91 -7.32 -9.20 20.16
N ARG A 92 -7.30 -8.71 18.91
CA ARG A 92 -7.91 -9.41 17.78
C ARG A 92 -7.25 -10.77 17.54
N ARG A 93 -5.92 -10.83 17.50
CA ARG A 93 -5.17 -12.10 17.39
C ARG A 93 -5.47 -13.05 18.55
N HIS A 94 -5.53 -12.55 19.78
CA HIS A 94 -5.87 -13.39 20.93
C HIS A 94 -7.32 -13.90 20.89
N ALA A 95 -8.28 -13.07 20.46
CA ALA A 95 -9.65 -13.51 20.25
C ALA A 95 -9.74 -14.57 19.14
N TRP A 96 -8.95 -14.39 18.07
CA TRP A 96 -8.84 -15.33 16.96
C TRP A 96 -8.26 -16.67 17.39
N ALA A 97 -7.20 -16.68 18.18
CA ALA A 97 -6.58 -17.90 18.70
C ALA A 97 -7.56 -18.75 19.54
N ARG A 98 -8.47 -18.11 20.28
CA ARG A 98 -9.48 -18.83 21.08
C ARG A 98 -10.61 -19.47 20.26
N LYS A 99 -10.73 -19.14 18.97
CA LYS A 99 -11.79 -19.65 18.07
C LYS A 99 -11.34 -20.87 17.25
N GLU A 100 -10.18 -21.45 17.57
CA GLU A 100 -9.54 -22.54 16.82
C GLU A 100 -10.50 -23.64 16.34
N VAL A 101 -11.16 -24.35 17.27
CA VAL A 101 -12.04 -25.49 16.94
C VAL A 101 -13.18 -25.07 16.02
N ALA A 102 -13.83 -23.95 16.33
CA ALA A 102 -14.93 -23.42 15.52
C ALA A 102 -14.47 -23.13 14.08
N PHE A 103 -13.24 -22.62 13.89
CA PHE A 103 -12.72 -22.35 12.56
C PHE A 103 -12.50 -23.62 11.76
N VAL A 104 -11.90 -24.66 12.34
CA VAL A 104 -11.66 -25.91 11.63
C VAL A 104 -12.99 -26.49 11.11
N ASP A 105 -14.04 -26.47 11.95
CA ASP A 105 -15.37 -26.94 11.56
C ASP A 105 -15.96 -26.11 10.41
N ILE A 106 -15.86 -24.77 10.47
CA ILE A 106 -16.35 -23.90 9.40
C ILE A 106 -15.60 -24.15 8.10
N LEU A 107 -14.28 -24.29 8.18
CA LEU A 107 -13.43 -24.49 7.00
C LEU A 107 -13.68 -25.86 6.37
N ALA A 108 -13.80 -26.91 7.18
CA ALA A 108 -14.10 -28.26 6.73
C ALA A 108 -15.48 -28.36 6.06
N ASN A 109 -16.47 -27.65 6.61
CA ASN A 109 -17.84 -27.66 6.08
C ASN A 109 -18.06 -26.66 4.94
N SER A 110 -17.15 -25.71 4.75
CA SER A 110 -17.26 -24.74 3.68
C SER A 110 -16.92 -25.41 2.34
N SER A 111 -17.87 -25.43 1.40
CA SER A 111 -17.68 -25.95 0.03
C SER A 111 -16.74 -25.05 -0.81
N LEU A 112 -15.77 -24.40 -0.18
CA LEU A 112 -14.89 -23.43 -0.81
C LEU A 112 -13.84 -24.16 -1.64
N SER A 113 -13.79 -23.82 -2.93
CA SER A 113 -12.89 -24.45 -3.90
C SER A 113 -11.40 -24.17 -3.69
N GLN A 114 -11.01 -23.27 -2.78
CA GLN A 114 -9.60 -23.07 -2.45
C GLN A 114 -9.35 -23.16 -0.95
N PRO A 115 -8.27 -23.86 -0.55
CA PRO A 115 -7.92 -24.07 0.83
C PRO A 115 -7.43 -22.77 1.50
N TRP A 116 -7.55 -22.73 2.81
CA TRP A 116 -6.88 -21.73 3.63
C TRP A 116 -5.46 -22.19 3.93
N ALA A 117 -4.52 -21.26 4.00
CA ALA A 117 -3.22 -21.49 4.60
C ALA A 117 -3.38 -21.42 6.12
N LEU A 118 -2.99 -22.50 6.79
CA LEU A 118 -3.18 -22.71 8.22
C LEU A 118 -1.82 -22.79 8.93
N THR A 119 -1.79 -22.40 10.20
CA THR A 119 -0.71 -22.76 11.12
C THR A 119 -0.77 -24.25 11.44
N THR A 120 0.35 -24.83 11.87
CA THR A 120 0.43 -26.28 12.18
C THR A 120 -0.23 -26.60 13.52
N GLU A 121 0.12 -25.88 14.59
CA GLU A 121 -0.37 -26.16 15.95
C GLU A 121 -0.37 -24.87 16.81
N PRO A 122 -1.50 -24.42 17.35
CA PRO A 122 -2.87 -24.82 17.03
C PRO A 122 -3.26 -24.57 15.56
N VAL A 123 -4.24 -25.30 15.00
CA VAL A 123 -4.65 -25.19 13.58
C VAL A 123 -5.58 -23.98 13.38
N ARG A 124 -5.07 -22.91 12.77
CA ARG A 124 -5.84 -21.68 12.56
C ARG A 124 -5.42 -20.95 11.28
N PRO A 125 -6.29 -20.11 10.69
CA PRO A 125 -5.95 -19.31 9.52
C PRO A 125 -4.75 -18.38 9.76
N ASN A 126 -3.80 -18.40 8.81
CA ASN A 126 -2.68 -17.44 8.79
C ASN A 126 -3.14 -15.99 8.57
N TYR A 127 -4.27 -15.81 7.89
CA TYR A 127 -4.89 -14.51 7.63
C TYR A 127 -6.08 -14.27 8.55
N ILE A 128 -6.15 -13.06 9.12
CA ILE A 128 -7.22 -12.61 10.01
C ILE A 128 -7.93 -11.42 9.35
N PRO A 129 -9.12 -11.59 8.77
CA PRO A 129 -9.88 -10.47 8.24
C PRO A 129 -10.30 -9.53 9.37
N VAL A 130 -10.22 -8.22 9.10
CA VAL A 130 -10.65 -7.15 10.00
C VAL A 130 -11.50 -6.14 9.24
N LEU A 131 -12.45 -5.52 9.93
CA LEU A 131 -13.15 -4.35 9.41
C LEU A 131 -12.28 -3.13 9.69
N ALA A 132 -11.72 -2.56 8.63
CA ALA A 132 -10.85 -1.40 8.74
C ALA A 132 -11.63 -0.21 9.29
N ARG A 133 -10.98 0.53 10.18
CA ARG A 133 -11.50 1.75 10.79
C ARG A 133 -10.87 2.97 10.12
N GLY A 134 -11.63 4.05 9.98
CA GLY A 134 -11.06 5.35 9.62
C GLY A 134 -10.01 5.79 10.66
N GLY A 135 -8.80 6.07 10.21
CA GLY A 135 -7.74 6.62 11.05
C GLY A 135 -8.02 8.09 11.42
N PRO A 136 -7.25 8.68 12.36
CA PRO A 136 -7.39 10.10 12.71
C PRO A 136 -7.18 11.05 11.53
N SER A 137 -6.45 10.59 10.51
CA SER A 137 -6.18 11.32 9.27
C SER A 137 -7.13 10.98 8.13
N SER A 138 -8.24 10.30 8.41
CA SER A 138 -9.22 9.87 7.41
C SER A 138 -9.94 11.03 6.71
N LYS A 139 -9.76 12.28 7.14
CA LYS A 139 -10.27 13.45 6.42
C LYS A 139 -9.58 13.55 5.05
N PRO A 140 -10.30 13.27 3.94
CA PRO A 140 -9.73 13.44 2.60
C PRO A 140 -9.36 14.91 2.40
N ALA A 141 -8.24 15.17 1.72
CA ALA A 141 -7.86 16.54 1.40
C ALA A 141 -8.97 17.19 0.55
N GLY A 142 -9.57 18.26 1.08
CA GLY A 142 -10.66 18.99 0.41
C GLY A 142 -12.07 18.53 0.75
N SER A 143 -12.26 17.49 1.57
CA SER A 143 -13.57 17.12 2.10
C SER A 143 -13.72 17.63 3.54
N GLU A 144 -14.70 18.48 3.78
CA GLU A 144 -15.10 18.86 5.14
C GLU A 144 -15.76 17.70 5.90
N ARG A 145 -16.38 16.78 5.16
CA ARG A 145 -17.07 15.61 5.72
C ARG A 145 -16.07 14.53 6.14
N VAL A 146 -16.15 14.14 7.41
CA VAL A 146 -15.51 12.93 7.94
C VAL A 146 -16.27 11.72 7.42
N LEU A 147 -15.56 10.75 6.85
CA LEU A 147 -16.16 9.48 6.43
C LEU A 147 -16.64 8.70 7.67
N SER A 148 -17.83 8.11 7.60
CA SER A 148 -18.27 7.14 8.60
C SER A 148 -17.38 5.89 8.54
N ASP A 149 -17.33 5.10 9.63
CA ASP A 149 -16.53 3.87 9.63
C ASP A 149 -17.04 2.86 8.58
N PHE A 150 -18.34 2.83 8.29
CA PHE A 150 -18.90 2.00 7.21
C PHE A 150 -18.49 2.51 5.82
N GLU A 151 -18.53 3.83 5.58
CA GLU A 151 -18.06 4.44 4.33
C GLU A 151 -16.56 4.16 4.12
N ALA A 152 -15.76 4.29 5.17
CA ALA A 152 -14.33 3.97 5.18
C ALA A 152 -14.09 2.49 4.83
N TYR A 153 -14.83 1.58 5.45
CA TYR A 153 -14.79 0.15 5.13
C TYR A 153 -15.14 -0.12 3.66
N ARG A 154 -16.24 0.45 3.15
CA ARG A 154 -16.68 0.28 1.76
C ARG A 154 -15.64 0.79 0.76
N ALA A 155 -15.07 1.95 1.03
CA ALA A 155 -14.01 2.53 0.20
C ALA A 155 -12.78 1.62 0.16
N LEU A 156 -12.29 1.16 1.31
CA LEU A 156 -11.13 0.26 1.37
C LEU A 156 -11.42 -1.08 0.70
N HIS A 157 -12.60 -1.66 0.93
CA HIS A 157 -12.99 -2.94 0.33
C HIS A 157 -13.04 -2.85 -1.21
N GLY A 158 -13.57 -1.75 -1.74
CA GLY A 158 -13.61 -1.43 -3.17
C GLY A 158 -12.26 -1.09 -3.82
N SER A 159 -11.18 -0.97 -3.05
CA SER A 159 -9.83 -0.73 -3.58
C SER A 159 -9.23 -1.94 -4.31
N MET A 160 -9.77 -3.15 -4.09
CA MET A 160 -9.34 -4.38 -4.74
C MET A 160 -10.54 -5.24 -5.18
N PRO A 161 -10.44 -6.00 -6.28
CA PRO A 161 -11.50 -6.90 -6.72
C PRO A 161 -11.65 -8.10 -5.77
N GLN A 162 -12.82 -8.75 -5.77
CA GLN A 162 -13.12 -9.88 -4.87
C GLN A 162 -12.13 -11.05 -4.99
N HIS A 163 -11.62 -11.33 -6.19
CA HIS A 163 -10.64 -12.41 -6.38
C HIS A 163 -9.29 -12.10 -5.70
N ALA A 164 -8.89 -10.83 -5.61
CA ALA A 164 -7.69 -10.42 -4.90
C ALA A 164 -7.87 -10.59 -3.38
N TRP A 165 -9.02 -10.19 -2.85
CA TRP A 165 -9.40 -10.44 -1.45
C TRP A 165 -9.40 -11.94 -1.11
N ARG A 166 -9.97 -12.80 -1.96
CA ARG A 166 -9.98 -14.27 -1.77
C ARG A 166 -8.59 -14.88 -1.63
N ARG A 167 -7.58 -14.32 -2.31
CA ARG A 167 -6.21 -14.84 -2.28
C ARG A 167 -5.51 -14.61 -0.96
N LEU A 168 -5.96 -13.66 -0.14
CA LEU A 168 -5.41 -13.47 1.22
C LEU A 168 -5.56 -14.72 2.11
N ARG A 169 -6.52 -15.61 1.81
CA ARG A 169 -6.68 -16.90 2.50
C ARG A 169 -5.46 -17.81 2.43
N THR A 170 -4.67 -17.69 1.37
CA THR A 170 -3.53 -18.57 1.11
C THR A 170 -2.21 -17.93 1.50
N ILE A 171 -2.23 -16.88 2.34
CA ILE A 171 -1.02 -16.21 2.80
C ILE A 171 -0.25 -17.14 3.75
N ASP A 172 1.07 -17.22 3.58
CA ASP A 172 1.96 -18.02 4.42
C ASP A 172 3.20 -17.21 4.83
N THR A 173 4.11 -17.81 5.61
CA THR A 173 5.33 -17.13 6.05
C THR A 173 6.21 -16.72 4.86
N ARG A 174 6.28 -17.54 3.80
CA ARG A 174 7.11 -17.29 2.61
C ARG A 174 6.66 -16.03 1.87
N SER A 175 5.36 -15.75 1.91
CA SER A 175 4.77 -14.54 1.32
C SER A 175 5.33 -13.23 1.92
N PHE A 176 6.02 -13.29 3.06
CA PHE A 176 6.65 -12.13 3.72
C PHE A 176 8.17 -12.07 3.58
N GLU A 177 8.81 -13.05 2.94
CA GLU A 177 10.27 -13.07 2.76
C GLU A 177 10.75 -11.97 1.83
N THR A 178 9.98 -11.70 0.75
CA THR A 178 10.29 -10.68 -0.25
C THR A 178 9.05 -9.88 -0.63
N CYS A 179 9.22 -8.58 -0.86
CA CYS A 179 8.14 -7.68 -1.23
C CYS A 179 8.61 -6.56 -2.15
N ALA A 180 7.80 -6.24 -3.16
CA ALA A 180 7.96 -5.09 -4.03
C ALA A 180 7.71 -3.82 -3.21
N LEU A 181 8.70 -2.92 -3.20
CA LEU A 181 8.59 -1.67 -2.45
C LEU A 181 7.42 -0.80 -2.91
N ALA A 182 6.93 -0.96 -4.14
CA ALA A 182 5.70 -0.32 -4.61
C ALA A 182 4.47 -0.70 -3.76
N TYR A 183 4.32 -1.97 -3.39
CA TYR A 183 3.24 -2.40 -2.51
C TYR A 183 3.43 -1.93 -1.08
N VAL A 184 4.67 -1.90 -0.58
CA VAL A 184 4.99 -1.40 0.76
C VAL A 184 4.71 0.10 0.86
N GLU A 185 5.03 0.88 -0.19
CA GLU A 185 4.73 2.31 -0.25
C GLU A 185 3.21 2.57 -0.29
N LEU A 186 2.48 1.89 -1.18
CA LEU A 186 1.02 2.00 -1.24
C LEU A 186 0.36 1.58 0.08
N GLY A 187 0.77 0.45 0.65
CA GLY A 187 0.31 -0.03 1.94
C GLY A 187 0.61 0.97 3.07
N THR A 188 1.72 1.70 2.97
CA THR A 188 2.07 2.79 3.90
C THR A 188 1.15 3.98 3.77
N ILE A 189 0.92 4.47 2.55
CA ILE A 189 0.00 5.57 2.28
C ILE A 189 -1.38 5.22 2.83
N ILE A 190 -1.91 4.04 2.48
CA ILE A 190 -3.24 3.58 2.91
C ILE A 190 -3.29 3.42 4.45
N SER A 191 -2.22 2.96 5.09
CA SER A 191 -2.12 2.86 6.55
C SER A 191 -2.16 4.20 7.29
N GLN A 192 -2.01 5.33 6.59
CA GLN A 192 -2.24 6.66 7.18
C GLN A 192 -3.74 6.96 7.34
N TYR A 193 -4.58 6.38 6.49
CA TYR A 193 -6.03 6.62 6.44
C TYR A 193 -6.83 5.53 7.15
N PHE A 194 -6.28 4.33 7.29
CA PHE A 194 -6.97 3.18 7.89
C PHE A 194 -6.14 2.49 8.96
N GLU A 195 -6.82 2.01 10.01
CA GLU A 195 -6.22 1.09 10.97
C GLU A 195 -6.26 -0.35 10.42
N SER A 196 -5.09 -1.00 10.37
CA SER A 196 -4.90 -2.37 9.86
C SER A 196 -5.56 -2.61 8.49
N PRO A 197 -5.22 -1.80 7.46
CA PRO A 197 -5.81 -1.98 6.14
C PRO A 197 -5.51 -3.38 5.62
N TYR A 198 -6.51 -4.02 5.02
CA TYR A 198 -6.41 -5.36 4.43
C TYR A 198 -6.20 -6.50 5.43
N GLY A 199 -6.52 -6.32 6.71
CA GLY A 199 -6.49 -7.41 7.68
C GLY A 199 -5.25 -7.45 8.56
N LEU A 200 -5.13 -8.57 9.26
CA LEU A 200 -3.99 -8.92 10.09
C LEU A 200 -3.50 -10.32 9.68
N VAL A 201 -2.35 -10.69 10.21
CA VAL A 201 -1.83 -12.07 10.12
C VAL A 201 -1.90 -12.73 11.48
N ASP A 202 -1.78 -14.05 11.53
CA ASP A 202 -1.66 -14.79 12.77
C ASP A 202 -0.40 -14.42 13.58
N GLN A 203 -0.42 -14.72 14.87
CA GLN A 203 0.71 -14.49 15.78
C GLN A 203 1.98 -15.23 15.34
N ASP A 204 1.90 -16.44 14.80
CA ASP A 204 3.07 -17.21 14.38
C ASP A 204 3.74 -16.56 13.17
N ILE A 205 2.95 -16.17 12.16
CA ILE A 205 3.41 -15.39 11.01
C ILE A 205 4.05 -14.08 11.46
N LYS A 206 3.44 -13.39 12.45
CA LYS A 206 4.02 -12.16 13.00
C LYS A 206 5.36 -12.42 13.69
N ASN A 207 5.48 -13.50 14.47
CA ASN A 207 6.73 -13.87 15.12
C ASN A 207 7.83 -14.14 14.08
N ASP A 208 7.47 -14.79 12.97
CA ASP A 208 8.42 -15.03 11.88
C ASP A 208 8.83 -13.75 11.17
N ILE A 209 7.90 -12.81 10.92
CA ILE A 209 8.23 -11.47 10.42
C ILE A 209 9.17 -10.73 11.39
N ASP A 210 8.93 -10.84 12.70
CA ASP A 210 9.80 -10.23 13.71
C ASP A 210 11.22 -10.81 13.64
N LYS A 211 11.39 -12.12 13.39
CA LYS A 211 12.70 -12.79 13.18
C LYS A 211 13.36 -12.37 11.86
N MET A 212 12.58 -12.23 10.78
CA MET A 212 13.07 -11.84 9.45
C MET A 212 13.54 -10.37 9.40
N MET A 213 13.03 -9.53 10.31
CA MET A 213 13.33 -8.09 10.39
C MET A 213 13.96 -7.72 11.74
N PRO A 214 15.20 -8.19 12.03
CA PRO A 214 15.90 -7.83 13.26
C PRO A 214 16.26 -6.33 13.19
N LEU A 215 15.73 -5.55 14.13
CA LEU A 215 15.98 -4.11 14.21
C LEU A 215 16.39 -3.75 15.63
N SER A 216 17.45 -2.95 15.74
CA SER A 216 17.99 -2.49 17.02
C SER A 216 17.09 -1.47 17.72
N ASN A 217 16.32 -0.67 16.97
CA ASN A 217 15.38 0.30 17.54
C ASN A 217 13.94 -0.24 17.56
N VAL A 218 13.46 -0.62 18.75
CA VAL A 218 12.16 -1.26 18.99
C VAL A 218 10.97 -0.44 18.46
N ARG A 219 11.01 0.90 18.60
CA ARG A 219 9.88 1.76 18.19
C ARG A 219 9.72 1.80 16.68
N HIS A 220 10.82 1.97 15.95
CA HIS A 220 10.78 1.98 14.48
C HIS A 220 10.49 0.59 13.92
N ALA A 221 11.00 -0.45 14.57
CA ALA A 221 10.78 -1.82 14.17
C ALA A 221 9.30 -2.18 14.09
N THR A 222 8.53 -1.80 15.11
CA THR A 222 7.10 -2.14 15.18
C THR A 222 6.32 -1.53 14.02
N ASN A 223 6.52 -0.23 13.75
CA ASN A 223 5.83 0.44 12.64
C ASN A 223 6.29 -0.14 11.30
N ARG A 224 7.59 -0.29 11.10
CA ARG A 224 8.15 -0.79 9.84
C ARG A 224 7.68 -2.20 9.50
N ARG A 225 7.60 -3.10 10.48
CA ARG A 225 7.05 -4.45 10.30
C ARG A 225 5.55 -4.44 9.98
N ARG A 226 4.78 -3.52 10.58
CA ARG A 226 3.38 -3.31 10.21
C ARG A 226 3.25 -2.89 8.74
N LEU A 227 4.02 -1.90 8.30
CA LEU A 227 4.00 -1.42 6.91
C LEU A 227 4.44 -2.52 5.93
N TRP A 228 5.47 -3.28 6.28
CA TRP A 228 5.91 -4.47 5.54
C TRP A 228 4.79 -5.49 5.39
N THR A 229 4.12 -5.83 6.50
CA THR A 229 3.01 -6.80 6.51
C THR A 229 1.91 -6.39 5.53
N VAL A 230 1.47 -5.12 5.59
CA VAL A 230 0.42 -4.60 4.68
C VAL A 230 0.87 -4.67 3.23
N GLY A 231 2.11 -4.26 2.92
CA GLY A 231 2.66 -4.37 1.57
C GLY A 231 2.68 -5.80 1.05
N CYS A 232 3.13 -6.75 1.87
CA CYS A 232 3.16 -8.17 1.50
C CYS A 232 1.75 -8.75 1.28
N LEU A 233 0.76 -8.35 2.09
CA LEU A 233 -0.64 -8.74 1.87
C LEU A 233 -1.14 -8.27 0.50
N LEU A 234 -0.87 -7.02 0.14
CA LEU A 234 -1.24 -6.46 -1.17
C LEU A 234 -0.54 -7.17 -2.33
N GLN A 235 0.76 -7.45 -2.19
CA GLN A 235 1.52 -8.22 -3.18
C GLN A 235 0.95 -9.62 -3.35
N HIS A 236 0.71 -10.32 -2.24
CA HIS A 236 0.17 -11.67 -2.24
C HIS A 236 -1.20 -11.71 -2.91
N ALA A 237 -2.07 -10.74 -2.61
CA ALA A 237 -3.36 -10.56 -3.26
C ALA A 237 -3.24 -10.30 -4.78
N ARG A 238 -2.05 -9.98 -5.30
CA ARG A 238 -1.79 -9.43 -6.64
C ARG A 238 -2.70 -8.24 -6.92
N ALA A 239 -2.75 -7.32 -5.96
CA ALA A 239 -3.47 -6.08 -6.13
C ALA A 239 -2.88 -5.29 -7.32
N SER A 240 -3.72 -4.63 -8.12
CA SER A 240 -3.24 -3.78 -9.21
C SER A 240 -2.61 -2.51 -8.64
N ILE A 241 -1.32 -2.28 -8.92
CA ILE A 241 -0.59 -1.09 -8.46
C ILE A 241 -1.27 0.19 -8.96
N SER A 242 -1.65 0.26 -10.24
CA SER A 242 -2.36 1.40 -10.80
C SER A 242 -3.71 1.64 -10.15
N ARG A 243 -4.49 0.57 -9.87
CA ARG A 243 -5.78 0.71 -9.19
C ARG A 243 -5.62 1.23 -7.76
N LEU A 244 -4.61 0.74 -7.03
CA LEU A 244 -4.29 1.21 -5.68
C LEU A 244 -3.76 2.65 -5.68
N ALA A 245 -2.93 3.03 -6.67
CA ALA A 245 -2.46 4.41 -6.83
C ALA A 245 -3.62 5.37 -7.08
N GLN A 246 -4.55 4.99 -7.97
CA GLN A 246 -5.80 5.73 -8.18
C GLN A 246 -6.61 5.82 -6.89
N PHE A 247 -6.77 4.72 -6.15
CA PHE A 247 -7.47 4.73 -4.87
C PHE A 247 -6.84 5.73 -3.88
N CYS A 248 -5.51 5.74 -3.74
CA CYS A 248 -4.83 6.70 -2.89
C CYS A 248 -5.11 8.15 -3.31
N VAL A 249 -5.04 8.47 -4.61
CA VAL A 249 -5.14 9.86 -5.09
C VAL A 249 -6.58 10.35 -5.17
N PHE A 250 -7.48 9.56 -5.74
CA PHE A 250 -8.86 9.96 -6.01
C PHE A 250 -9.77 9.74 -4.80
N ASP A 251 -9.65 8.60 -4.11
CA ASP A 251 -10.55 8.26 -3.01
C ASP A 251 -10.03 8.77 -1.66
N LEU A 252 -8.71 8.72 -1.42
CA LEU A 252 -8.11 9.20 -0.15
C LEU A 252 -7.59 10.65 -0.22
N GLY A 253 -7.55 11.25 -1.40
CA GLY A 253 -7.04 12.60 -1.61
C GLY A 253 -5.55 12.73 -1.31
N TYR A 254 -4.77 11.64 -1.41
CA TYR A 254 -3.34 11.67 -1.16
C TYR A 254 -2.60 12.56 -2.17
N CYS A 255 -1.64 13.34 -1.68
CA CYS A 255 -0.82 14.23 -2.49
C CYS A 255 0.65 13.78 -2.44
N PRO A 256 1.20 13.18 -3.51
CA PRO A 256 2.62 12.84 -3.55
C PRO A 256 3.48 14.12 -3.51
N ARG A 257 4.63 14.05 -2.83
CA ARG A 257 5.62 15.15 -2.86
C ARG A 257 6.20 15.31 -4.25
N ARG A 258 6.67 16.51 -4.60
CA ARG A 258 7.30 16.77 -5.91
C ARG A 258 8.73 16.22 -5.96
N PRO A 259 9.24 15.85 -7.15
CA PRO A 259 10.56 15.22 -7.28
C PRO A 259 11.75 16.09 -6.83
N GLN A 260 11.57 17.41 -6.73
CA GLN A 260 12.63 18.36 -6.36
C GLN A 260 13.22 18.07 -4.97
N ASP A 261 12.46 17.40 -4.10
CA ASP A 261 12.91 17.00 -2.76
C ASP A 261 13.67 15.66 -2.74
N GLY A 262 13.89 15.05 -3.92
CA GLY A 262 14.38 13.69 -4.08
C GLY A 262 13.28 12.64 -3.86
N PRO A 263 13.44 11.42 -4.40
CA PRO A 263 12.46 10.36 -4.23
C PRO A 263 12.51 9.87 -2.78
N THR A 264 11.54 10.34 -1.98
CA THR A 264 11.40 9.95 -0.58
C THR A 264 10.14 9.12 -0.42
N LEU A 265 10.30 7.80 -0.30
CA LEU A 265 9.19 6.89 -0.02
C LEU A 265 8.68 7.09 1.41
N HIS A 266 7.36 7.16 1.59
CA HIS A 266 6.71 7.24 2.89
C HIS A 266 7.06 6.04 3.77
N CYS A 267 7.24 4.85 3.18
CA CYS A 267 7.63 3.65 3.92
C CYS A 267 9.03 3.74 4.55
N LEU A 268 9.86 4.71 4.12
CA LEU A 268 11.19 4.98 4.65
C LEU A 268 11.25 6.29 5.46
N GLN A 269 10.22 7.12 5.42
CA GLN A 269 10.18 8.39 6.16
C GLN A 269 9.84 8.15 7.63
N PHE A 270 10.61 8.81 8.51
CA PHE A 270 10.43 8.70 9.95
C PHE A 270 9.58 9.84 10.54
N GLU A 271 9.62 11.05 9.96
CA GLU A 271 8.97 12.23 10.55
C GLU A 271 8.38 13.18 9.50
N GLY A 272 7.19 13.71 9.83
CA GLY A 272 6.72 15.03 9.39
C GLY A 272 6.09 15.12 8.01
N ARG A 273 4.83 15.57 7.98
CA ARG A 273 4.13 15.98 6.75
C ARG A 273 4.67 17.33 6.28
N ALA A 274 5.37 17.33 5.15
CA ALA A 274 5.44 18.51 4.31
C ALA A 274 4.35 18.37 3.22
N THR A 275 3.46 19.36 3.13
CA THR A 275 2.46 19.44 2.07
C THR A 275 2.71 20.69 1.24
N VAL A 276 3.22 20.50 0.03
CA VAL A 276 3.03 21.44 -1.07
C VAL A 276 2.04 20.78 -2.01
N SER A 277 0.97 21.50 -2.34
CA SER A 277 -0.24 20.94 -2.94
C SER A 277 -0.19 21.07 -4.46
N GLU A 278 0.02 19.95 -5.15
CA GLU A 278 -0.47 19.81 -6.52
C GLU A 278 -1.98 19.56 -6.46
N LYS A 279 -2.78 20.42 -7.09
CA LYS A 279 -4.25 20.34 -6.97
C LYS A 279 -4.85 19.33 -7.95
N ASP A 280 -4.23 19.12 -9.11
CA ASP A 280 -4.75 18.22 -10.14
C ASP A 280 -4.63 16.73 -9.72
N PRO A 281 -5.75 15.99 -9.53
CA PRO A 281 -5.71 14.56 -9.25
C PRO A 281 -5.03 13.72 -10.33
N LEU A 282 -5.13 14.09 -11.62
CA LEU A 282 -4.53 13.31 -12.70
C LEU A 282 -3.00 13.38 -12.64
N LEU A 283 -2.46 14.60 -12.52
CA LEU A 283 -1.03 14.81 -12.34
C LEU A 283 -0.51 14.11 -11.06
N ARG A 284 -1.26 14.18 -9.95
CA ARG A 284 -0.92 13.44 -8.72
C ARG A 284 -0.85 11.93 -8.94
N SER A 285 -1.80 11.37 -9.68
CA SER A 285 -1.81 9.93 -10.01
C SER A 285 -0.59 9.56 -10.86
N GLN A 286 -0.28 10.35 -11.90
CA GLN A 286 0.89 10.11 -12.75
C GLN A 286 2.21 10.23 -11.99
N LEU A 287 2.33 11.20 -11.09
CA LEU A 287 3.50 11.35 -10.23
C LEU A 287 3.68 10.14 -9.31
N LEU A 288 2.61 9.69 -8.65
CA LEU A 288 2.65 8.52 -7.79
C LEU A 288 3.01 7.25 -8.59
N GLU A 289 2.38 7.02 -9.73
CA GLU A 289 2.71 5.88 -10.61
C GLU A 289 4.15 5.94 -11.11
N GLY A 290 4.65 7.13 -11.42
CA GLY A 290 6.05 7.36 -11.77
C GLY A 290 7.02 6.95 -10.66
N TYR A 291 6.69 7.26 -9.39
CA TYR A 291 7.50 6.83 -8.25
C TYR A 291 7.44 5.33 -7.98
N LEU A 292 6.29 4.72 -8.22
CA LEU A 292 6.10 3.28 -7.99
C LEU A 292 6.78 2.45 -9.08
N THR A 293 6.91 3.00 -10.28
CA THR A 293 7.55 2.32 -11.42
C THR A 293 9.05 2.18 -11.19
N GLY A 294 9.56 0.94 -11.29
CA GLY A 294 10.98 0.64 -11.16
C GLY A 294 11.47 0.48 -9.70
N LEU A 295 10.58 0.55 -8.72
CA LEU A 295 10.94 0.20 -7.35
C LEU A 295 11.29 -1.29 -7.24
N PRO A 296 12.35 -1.65 -6.48
CA PRO A 296 12.80 -3.03 -6.40
C PRO A 296 11.87 -3.93 -5.58
N VAL A 297 12.02 -5.22 -5.82
CA VAL A 297 11.65 -6.27 -4.86
C VAL A 297 12.83 -6.47 -3.92
N VAL A 298 12.59 -6.35 -2.62
CA VAL A 298 13.62 -6.52 -1.58
C VAL A 298 13.21 -7.61 -0.62
N SER A 299 14.17 -8.16 0.14
CA SER A 299 13.85 -9.07 1.24
C SER A 299 13.40 -8.30 2.48
N ALA A 300 12.72 -8.97 3.41
CA ALA A 300 12.33 -8.40 4.70
C ALA A 300 13.53 -7.85 5.47
N ARG A 301 14.65 -8.58 5.46
CA ARG A 301 15.91 -8.16 6.09
C ARG A 301 16.46 -6.89 5.45
N ILE A 302 16.55 -6.83 4.13
CA ILE A 302 17.01 -5.63 3.41
C ILE A 302 16.08 -4.46 3.73
N PHE A 303 14.77 -4.66 3.66
CA PHE A 303 13.82 -3.61 3.99
C PHE A 303 13.95 -3.15 5.44
N ALA A 304 14.27 -4.00 6.40
CA ALA A 304 14.46 -3.59 7.79
C ALA A 304 15.57 -2.53 7.93
N GLU A 305 16.67 -2.71 7.19
CA GLU A 305 17.87 -1.86 7.25
C GLU A 305 17.85 -0.71 6.24
N LEU A 306 16.96 -0.75 5.24
CA LEU A 306 16.96 0.17 4.10
C LEU A 306 16.76 1.64 4.52
N THR A 307 17.68 2.50 4.14
CA THR A 307 17.56 3.96 4.29
C THR A 307 17.12 4.61 2.98
N GLY A 308 16.58 5.83 3.06
CA GLY A 308 16.23 6.61 1.85
C GLY A 308 17.44 6.83 0.92
N ARG A 309 18.63 7.06 1.49
CA ARG A 309 19.89 7.20 0.70
C ARG A 309 20.25 5.91 -0.03
N GLN A 310 20.20 4.77 0.65
CA GLN A 310 20.47 3.47 0.01
C GLN A 310 19.48 3.17 -1.11
N LEU A 311 18.21 3.54 -0.96
CA LEU A 311 17.23 3.39 -2.03
C LEU A 311 17.56 4.29 -3.23
N ILE A 312 17.90 5.56 -3.00
CA ILE A 312 18.32 6.48 -4.07
C ILE A 312 19.53 5.90 -4.83
N ASP A 313 20.54 5.41 -4.10
CA ASP A 313 21.71 4.77 -4.70
C ASP A 313 21.34 3.52 -5.49
N TYR A 314 20.41 2.72 -4.97
CA TYR A 314 19.90 1.54 -5.67
C TYR A 314 19.21 1.93 -6.98
N MET A 315 18.29 2.89 -6.94
CA MET A 315 17.55 3.35 -8.11
C MET A 315 18.47 3.98 -9.16
N ARG A 316 19.48 4.75 -8.72
CA ARG A 316 20.51 5.32 -9.60
C ARG A 316 21.35 4.23 -10.27
N ARG A 317 21.79 3.22 -9.53
CA ARG A 317 22.51 2.08 -10.14
C ARG A 317 21.62 1.29 -11.10
N ALA A 318 20.34 1.13 -10.79
CA ALA A 318 19.39 0.47 -11.66
C ALA A 318 19.14 1.24 -12.96
N SER A 319 19.13 2.58 -12.93
CA SER A 319 19.01 3.41 -14.14
C SER A 319 20.33 3.50 -14.94
N GLU A 320 21.48 3.38 -14.27
CA GLU A 320 22.79 3.34 -14.92
C GLU A 320 23.10 1.98 -15.57
N GLN A 321 22.45 0.89 -15.12
CA GLN A 321 22.66 -0.42 -15.73
C GLN A 321 22.02 -0.47 -17.13
N PRO A 322 22.84 -0.66 -18.18
CA PRO A 322 22.32 -0.76 -19.55
C PRO A 322 21.40 -1.97 -19.65
N ALA A 323 20.16 -1.76 -20.12
CA ALA A 323 19.22 -2.84 -20.35
C ALA A 323 19.86 -3.93 -21.22
N ARG A 324 20.09 -5.13 -20.67
CA ARG A 324 20.66 -6.24 -21.42
C ARG A 324 19.53 -7.05 -22.04
N VAL A 325 19.43 -7.00 -23.36
CA VAL A 325 18.56 -7.90 -24.12
C VAL A 325 19.34 -9.19 -24.33
N GLY A 326 18.90 -10.27 -23.69
CA GLY A 326 19.59 -11.57 -23.71
C GLY A 326 19.79 -12.14 -25.12
N ALA A 327 20.77 -13.02 -25.28
CA ALA A 327 21.24 -13.53 -26.57
C ALA A 327 20.19 -14.25 -27.42
N ALA A 328 19.00 -14.57 -26.90
CA ALA A 328 17.91 -15.21 -27.66
C ALA A 328 16.57 -14.47 -27.51
N ALA A 329 16.58 -13.22 -27.07
CA ALA A 329 15.35 -12.47 -26.86
C ALA A 329 14.67 -12.16 -28.21
N ARG A 330 13.34 -12.34 -28.26
CA ARG A 330 12.49 -11.86 -29.35
C ARG A 330 11.87 -10.54 -28.93
N VAL A 331 12.31 -9.46 -29.54
CA VAL A 331 11.81 -8.11 -29.30
C VAL A 331 10.71 -7.84 -30.32
N GLY A 332 9.47 -7.63 -29.86
CA GLY A 332 8.29 -7.46 -30.71
C GLY A 332 8.38 -6.25 -31.65
N ALA A 333 7.59 -6.28 -32.72
CA ALA A 333 7.67 -5.33 -33.85
C ALA A 333 7.45 -3.84 -33.48
N ALA A 334 6.97 -3.50 -32.29
CA ALA A 334 6.77 -2.10 -31.86
C ALA A 334 7.55 -1.72 -30.59
N ALA A 335 8.53 -2.53 -30.20
CA ALA A 335 9.29 -2.27 -28.98
C ALA A 335 10.22 -1.05 -29.13
N ARG A 336 10.34 -0.28 -28.05
CA ARG A 336 11.33 0.80 -27.94
C ARG A 336 12.45 0.34 -27.02
N VAL A 337 13.67 0.24 -27.56
CA VAL A 337 14.86 -0.17 -26.83
C VAL A 337 15.70 1.06 -26.58
N GLY A 338 15.96 1.37 -25.30
CA GLY A 338 16.70 2.56 -24.88
C GLY A 338 18.13 2.58 -25.40
N ALA A 339 18.72 3.78 -25.53
CA ALA A 339 20.00 3.96 -26.20
C ALA A 339 21.18 3.22 -25.56
N ALA A 340 21.14 3.04 -24.23
CA ALA A 340 22.15 2.30 -23.49
C ALA A 340 22.01 0.78 -23.60
N ALA A 341 20.98 0.25 -24.26
CA ALA A 341 20.72 -1.20 -24.23
C ALA A 341 21.81 -1.99 -24.96
N ARG A 342 22.25 -3.10 -24.36
CA ARG A 342 23.12 -4.08 -25.02
C ARG A 342 22.26 -5.21 -25.57
N VAL A 343 22.24 -5.33 -26.90
CA VAL A 343 21.51 -6.39 -27.59
C VAL A 343 22.45 -7.56 -27.87
N GLY A 344 22.13 -8.73 -27.31
CA GLY A 344 22.91 -9.94 -27.53
C GLY A 344 22.90 -10.38 -28.99
N ALA A 345 23.99 -11.03 -29.44
CA ALA A 345 24.27 -11.30 -30.86
C ALA A 345 23.19 -12.10 -31.61
N ALA A 346 22.39 -12.91 -30.92
CA ALA A 346 21.31 -13.71 -31.53
C ALA A 346 19.89 -13.22 -31.17
N ALA A 347 19.75 -11.99 -30.63
CA ALA A 347 18.45 -11.40 -30.41
C ALA A 347 17.77 -11.07 -31.75
N ARG A 348 16.47 -11.38 -31.86
CA ARG A 348 15.65 -11.05 -33.03
C ARG A 348 14.82 -9.81 -32.72
N VAL A 349 15.08 -8.72 -33.44
CA VAL A 349 14.37 -7.45 -33.28
C VAL A 349 13.37 -7.30 -34.43
N GLY A 350 12.09 -7.15 -34.11
CA GLY A 350 11.03 -7.01 -35.11
C GLY A 350 11.18 -5.73 -35.95
N ALA A 351 10.67 -5.75 -37.18
CA ALA A 351 10.97 -4.76 -38.22
C ALA A 351 10.67 -3.29 -37.87
N ALA A 352 9.75 -3.02 -36.95
CA ALA A 352 9.40 -1.66 -36.52
C ALA A 352 9.88 -1.30 -35.10
N ALA A 353 10.75 -2.11 -34.50
CA ALA A 353 11.36 -1.76 -33.21
C ALA A 353 12.38 -0.63 -33.40
N ARG A 354 12.35 0.34 -32.48
CA ARG A 354 13.26 1.50 -32.47
C ARG A 354 14.32 1.28 -31.40
N VAL A 355 15.58 1.15 -31.82
CA VAL A 355 16.74 1.06 -30.93
C VAL A 355 17.41 2.43 -30.92
N GLY A 356 17.48 3.09 -29.76
CA GLY A 356 18.26 4.32 -29.63
C GLY A 356 19.74 4.01 -29.87
N ALA A 357 20.45 4.83 -30.66
CA ALA A 357 21.90 4.69 -30.79
C ALA A 357 22.59 5.59 -29.75
N VAL A 358 23.51 5.02 -28.95
CA VAL A 358 24.56 5.84 -28.30
C VAL A 358 25.65 6.03 -29.32
N ILE A 359 25.83 7.27 -29.79
CA ILE A 359 27.04 7.66 -30.53
C ILE A 359 28.17 7.72 -29.50
N GLN A 360 28.84 6.60 -29.24
CA GLN A 360 30.16 6.64 -28.63
C GLN A 360 31.11 7.22 -29.68
N LYS A 361 31.45 8.51 -29.54
CA LYS A 361 32.57 9.08 -30.29
C LYS A 361 33.80 8.21 -29.99
N PRO A 362 34.52 7.70 -31.01
CA PRO A 362 35.77 7.03 -30.76
C PRO A 362 36.71 8.04 -30.09
N VAL A 363 37.21 7.68 -28.90
CA VAL A 363 38.37 8.35 -28.31
C VAL A 363 39.55 7.98 -29.21
N VAL A 364 39.90 8.88 -30.13
CA VAL A 364 41.14 8.78 -30.89
C VAL A 364 42.26 9.11 -29.90
N ASP A 365 42.95 8.08 -29.44
CA ASP A 365 44.17 8.20 -28.65
C ASP A 365 45.29 8.71 -29.58
N VAL A 366 45.46 10.04 -29.62
CA VAL A 366 46.55 10.68 -30.36
C VAL A 366 47.83 10.53 -29.53
N ARG A 367 48.54 9.42 -29.73
CA ARG A 367 49.95 9.32 -29.35
C ARG A 367 50.77 10.27 -30.22
N MET A 368 51.14 11.42 -29.66
CA MET A 368 52.22 12.24 -30.19
C MET A 368 53.55 11.47 -30.04
N VAL A 369 54.04 10.92 -31.15
CA VAL A 369 55.41 10.44 -31.25
C VAL A 369 56.29 11.66 -31.49
N GLY A 370 56.96 12.13 -30.44
CA GLY A 370 58.12 13.00 -30.59
C GLY A 370 59.26 12.22 -31.24
N ARG A 371 59.88 12.80 -32.27
CA ARG A 371 61.22 12.41 -32.72
C ARG A 371 62.19 13.57 -32.42
N PRO A 372 63.45 13.24 -32.08
CA PRO A 372 64.49 14.19 -31.70
C PRO A 372 64.91 15.11 -32.85
#